data_AF-A0A0Q9EHU6-F1
#
_entry.id   AF-A0A0Q9EHU6-F1
#
_cell.length_a   1.000
_cell.length_b   1.000
_cell.length_c   1.000
_cell.angle_alpha   90.00
_cell.angle_beta   90.00
_cell.angle_gamma   90.00
#
_symmetry.space_group_name_H-M   'P 1'
#
loop_
_entity.id
_entity.type
_entity.pdbx_description
1 polymer ?
#
loop_
_entity_poly.entity_id
_entity_poly.type
_entity_poly.pdbx_seq_one_letter_code
_entity_poly.pdbx_strand_id
1 'polypeptide(L)'
;MATIEVKVPDIGGYDDVPVIELLVAVGDSVKKDQGLVTLESDKATMEVPSSADGVVKSISVKLGDKVAEGTVIAILETAATDAAGESKAAPAAAPAPAKAAEAAPAASPAPAAPSAPAAPAPSAAAASGRKADVECHMLVLGSGPGGYTAAFRAADLGLDTVLVERYATLGGVCLNVGCIPSKALLHAAALIDETSHSADIGLDFGTPKIDLGKLRDFKQNKVVGTFTKGLAGMAKQRKVRVVTGTGRFVSPNELEVTGEGGSQLIRFEQCIIAAGSQAVKLPGFPWDDPRVMDSTDALELAEVPKKLLVVGGGIIGLEMATVYRALGSEVTVVEFMDQLMPGADPDLVKPLADRLKKQGVAVHLKVKAAGTEASKQGIKVSFEPATAGGSAPEAQLFDRVLVAVGRAPNGGKLDADKAGVQVTERGFIPVDRQMRTNVPHIFAIGDLVGNPMLAHKATHEGKLAAEVAAGEKKEWVARVIPSVAYTDPEIAWVGVTETEAKAKGLKIGVGKFPWAASARALGLGRSEGFTKLIFDEATHRVIGAGIVGVHAGDLISELALAIEMGCEAADIGHTIHPHPTLSESVAMAAEVYEGTITDLYIPKKKA
;
A
#
# COMPACT_ATOMS: atom_id res chain seq x y z
N MET A 1 -45.18 39.48 7.08
CA MET A 1 -43.77 39.25 7.42
C MET A 1 -43.68 39.30 8.94
N ALA A 2 -43.34 38.19 9.58
CA ALA A 2 -43.12 38.17 11.03
C ALA A 2 -41.62 38.31 11.28
N THR A 3 -41.23 39.19 12.20
CA THR A 3 -39.83 39.29 12.64
C THR A 3 -39.62 38.42 13.88
N ILE A 4 -38.58 37.60 13.87
CA ILE A 4 -38.22 36.71 14.98
C ILE A 4 -36.84 37.13 15.50
N GLU A 5 -36.72 37.32 16.81
CA GLU A 5 -35.43 37.53 17.49
C GLU A 5 -34.76 36.18 17.76
N VAL A 6 -33.54 36.00 17.28
CA VAL A 6 -32.70 34.84 17.62
C VAL A 6 -31.82 35.20 18.80
N LYS A 7 -31.91 34.41 19.86
CA LYS A 7 -31.20 34.61 21.13
C LYS A 7 -30.15 33.52 21.35
N VAL A 8 -29.12 33.81 22.14
CA VAL A 8 -28.15 32.81 22.61
C VAL A 8 -28.93 31.72 23.39
N PRO A 9 -28.82 30.43 23.00
CA PRO A 9 -29.45 29.33 23.72
C PRO A 9 -28.77 29.10 25.08
N ASP A 10 -29.28 28.17 25.89
CA ASP A 10 -28.61 27.76 27.12
C ASP A 10 -27.19 27.26 26.80
N ILE A 11 -26.21 28.00 27.29
CA ILE A 11 -24.77 27.72 27.12
C ILE A 11 -24.15 27.08 28.36
N GLY A 12 -24.96 26.64 29.34
CA GLY A 12 -24.48 25.94 30.54
C GLY A 12 -24.10 26.87 31.70
N GLY A 13 -24.77 28.02 31.82
CA GLY A 13 -24.61 28.95 32.95
C GLY A 13 -23.38 29.85 32.92
N TYR A 14 -22.78 30.08 31.74
CA TYR A 14 -21.71 31.07 31.58
C TYR A 14 -22.28 32.46 31.28
N ASP A 15 -21.86 33.44 32.08
CA ASP A 15 -22.09 34.86 31.85
C ASP A 15 -20.77 35.46 31.32
N ASP A 16 -20.75 36.02 30.10
CA ASP A 16 -19.59 36.64 29.40
C ASP A 16 -18.78 35.76 28.42
N VAL A 17 -19.43 35.10 27.46
CA VAL A 17 -18.73 34.35 26.39
C VAL A 17 -18.46 35.24 25.17
N PRO A 18 -17.20 35.38 24.69
CA PRO A 18 -16.87 36.20 23.53
C PRO A 18 -17.36 35.61 22.21
N VAL A 19 -17.88 36.49 21.33
CA VAL A 19 -18.14 36.18 19.92
C VAL A 19 -16.82 36.19 19.17
N ILE A 20 -16.39 35.03 18.66
CA ILE A 20 -15.12 34.90 17.92
C ILE A 20 -15.31 34.94 16.40
N GLU A 21 -16.53 34.72 15.91
CA GLU A 21 -16.84 34.75 14.47
C GLU A 21 -18.31 35.08 14.20
N LEU A 22 -18.58 35.84 13.14
CA LEU A 22 -19.92 36.08 12.58
C LEU A 22 -20.04 35.26 11.29
N LEU A 23 -20.90 34.25 11.27
CA LEU A 23 -21.02 33.30 10.15
C LEU A 23 -22.00 33.78 9.05
N VAL A 24 -22.72 34.87 9.31
CA VAL A 24 -23.74 35.43 8.41
C VAL A 24 -23.65 36.95 8.36
N ALA A 25 -24.10 37.54 7.25
CA ALA A 25 -24.22 38.97 7.05
C ALA A 25 -25.69 39.42 6.95
N VAL A 26 -25.93 40.73 7.18
CA VAL A 26 -27.26 41.32 6.97
C VAL A 26 -27.64 41.20 5.50
N GLY A 27 -28.79 40.60 5.23
CA GLY A 27 -29.29 40.28 3.89
C GLY A 27 -29.18 38.80 3.51
N ASP A 28 -28.46 37.99 4.28
CA ASP A 28 -28.31 36.55 4.00
C ASP A 28 -29.59 35.77 4.34
N SER A 29 -29.89 34.77 3.51
CA SER A 29 -30.96 33.81 3.78
C SER A 29 -30.40 32.66 4.61
N VAL A 30 -30.96 32.44 5.79
CA VAL A 30 -30.54 31.40 6.73
C VAL A 30 -31.63 30.34 6.89
N LYS A 31 -31.23 29.08 7.05
CA LYS A 31 -32.13 27.97 7.41
C LYS A 31 -32.19 27.80 8.92
N LYS A 32 -33.29 27.24 9.42
CA LYS A 32 -33.40 26.76 10.81
C LYS A 32 -32.23 25.81 11.10
N ASP A 33 -31.65 25.95 12.28
CA ASP A 33 -30.48 25.22 12.79
C ASP A 33 -29.14 25.57 12.11
N GLN A 34 -29.10 26.53 11.19
CA GLN A 34 -27.84 27.06 10.62
C GLN A 34 -27.13 27.97 11.62
N GLY A 35 -25.82 27.79 11.82
CA GLY A 35 -24.99 28.65 12.68
C GLY A 35 -24.98 30.11 12.23
N LEU A 36 -25.21 31.03 13.16
CA LEU A 36 -25.20 32.47 12.92
C LEU A 36 -23.94 33.15 13.46
N VAL A 37 -23.47 32.73 14.63
CA VAL A 37 -22.26 33.23 15.28
C VAL A 37 -21.57 32.11 16.03
N THR A 38 -20.26 32.21 16.18
CA THR A 38 -19.44 31.27 16.95
C THR A 38 -19.00 31.92 18.25
N LEU A 39 -19.26 31.23 19.36
CA LEU A 39 -18.89 31.61 20.72
C LEU A 39 -17.79 30.67 21.23
N GLU A 40 -16.79 31.20 21.95
CA GLU A 40 -15.73 30.39 22.53
C GLU A 40 -15.64 30.60 24.05
N SER A 41 -15.77 29.51 24.80
CA SER A 41 -15.49 29.45 26.24
C SER A 41 -14.14 28.76 26.49
N ASP A 42 -13.67 28.77 27.74
CA ASP A 42 -12.45 28.06 28.15
C ASP A 42 -12.55 26.53 28.04
N LYS A 43 -13.75 25.98 27.77
CA LYS A 43 -14.01 24.54 27.67
C LYS A 43 -14.47 24.08 26.29
N ALA A 44 -15.10 24.94 25.50
CA ALA A 44 -15.70 24.57 24.23
C ALA A 44 -15.99 25.78 23.32
N THR A 45 -15.92 25.51 22.02
CA THR A 45 -16.43 26.38 20.95
C THR A 45 -17.83 25.91 20.55
N MET A 46 -18.78 26.82 20.46
CA MET A 46 -20.19 26.53 20.15
C MET A 46 -20.75 27.53 19.14
N GLU A 47 -21.48 27.02 18.13
CA GLU A 47 -22.23 27.86 17.20
C GLU A 47 -23.65 28.11 17.72
N VAL A 48 -24.14 29.34 17.58
CA VAL A 48 -25.54 29.66 17.89
C VAL A 48 -26.39 29.43 16.63
N PRO A 49 -27.31 28.44 16.64
CA PRO A 49 -28.15 28.13 15.50
C PRO A 49 -29.28 29.15 15.32
N SER A 50 -29.72 29.32 14.07
CA SER A 50 -30.93 30.05 13.72
C SER A 50 -32.18 29.33 14.22
N SER A 51 -33.11 30.07 14.84
CA SER A 51 -34.37 29.50 15.34
C SER A 51 -35.43 29.25 14.25
N ALA A 52 -35.26 29.80 13.04
CA ALA A 52 -36.21 29.67 11.93
C ALA A 52 -35.55 29.90 10.55
N ASP A 53 -36.24 29.51 9.49
CA ASP A 53 -35.89 29.92 8.12
C ASP A 53 -36.25 31.39 7.92
N GLY A 54 -35.33 32.21 7.42
CA GLY A 54 -35.60 33.63 7.20
C GLY A 54 -34.42 34.41 6.62
N VAL A 55 -34.62 35.70 6.40
CA VAL A 55 -33.56 36.62 5.96
C VAL A 55 -33.09 37.46 7.13
N VAL A 56 -31.77 37.55 7.33
CA VAL A 56 -31.16 38.34 8.41
C VAL A 56 -31.36 39.83 8.16
N LYS A 57 -32.16 40.50 8.99
CA LYS A 57 -32.42 41.95 8.91
C LYS A 57 -31.36 42.79 9.60
N SER A 58 -30.88 42.30 10.74
CA SER A 58 -29.88 42.98 11.54
C SER A 58 -29.18 41.97 12.45
N ILE A 59 -27.89 42.20 12.67
CA ILE A 59 -27.07 41.49 13.64
C ILE A 59 -26.77 42.48 14.76
N SER A 60 -27.09 42.10 16.00
CA SER A 60 -27.02 42.96 17.18
C SER A 60 -25.70 42.83 17.94
N VAL A 61 -24.81 41.93 17.51
CA VAL A 61 -23.50 41.64 18.13
C VAL A 61 -22.36 41.79 17.13
N LYS A 62 -21.15 42.08 17.62
CA LYS A 62 -19.92 42.19 16.83
C LYS A 62 -18.85 41.22 17.34
N LEU A 63 -17.84 41.00 16.51
CA LEU A 63 -16.67 40.21 16.87
C LEU A 63 -15.99 40.82 18.10
N GLY A 64 -15.79 40.01 19.14
CA GLY A 64 -15.25 40.40 20.45
C GLY A 64 -16.28 40.84 21.49
N ASP A 65 -17.57 40.96 21.14
CA ASP A 65 -18.62 41.24 22.13
C ASP A 65 -18.84 40.05 23.06
N LYS A 66 -19.13 40.32 24.33
CA LYS A 66 -19.44 39.32 25.35
C LYS A 66 -20.94 39.12 25.44
N VAL A 67 -21.40 37.88 25.33
CA VAL A 67 -22.82 37.52 25.37
C VAL A 67 -23.11 36.47 26.45
N ALA A 68 -24.35 36.45 26.92
CA ALA A 68 -24.88 35.45 27.85
C ALA A 68 -26.16 34.84 27.29
N GLU A 69 -26.64 33.75 27.91
CA GLU A 69 -27.92 33.12 27.55
C GLU A 69 -29.04 34.17 27.44
N GLY A 70 -29.85 34.08 26.38
CA GLY A 70 -30.97 34.99 26.14
C GLY A 70 -30.60 36.32 25.46
N THR A 71 -29.31 36.60 25.22
CA THR A 71 -28.88 37.79 24.48
C THR A 71 -29.31 37.70 23.02
N VAL A 72 -29.93 38.75 22.46
CA VAL A 72 -30.38 38.79 21.06
C VAL A 72 -29.17 38.97 20.14
N ILE A 73 -28.97 38.01 19.23
CA ILE A 73 -27.85 37.99 18.28
C ILE A 73 -28.28 38.54 16.92
N ALA A 74 -29.46 38.16 16.44
CA ALA A 74 -29.94 38.57 15.12
C ALA A 74 -31.47 38.69 15.09
N ILE A 75 -31.99 39.50 14.16
CA ILE A 75 -33.41 39.59 13.84
C ILE A 75 -33.63 39.01 12.45
N LEU A 76 -34.51 38.02 12.34
CA LEU A 76 -34.88 37.35 11.09
C LEU A 76 -36.25 37.81 10.62
N GLU A 77 -36.40 38.02 9.32
CA GLU A 77 -37.70 38.19 8.67
C GLU A 77 -38.14 36.85 8.04
N THR A 78 -39.28 36.31 8.48
CA THR A 78 -39.82 35.05 7.97
C THR A 78 -41.06 35.28 7.10
N ALA A 79 -41.17 34.52 6.01
CA ALA A 79 -42.34 34.51 5.15
C ALA A 79 -43.44 33.67 5.80
N ALA A 80 -44.64 34.25 5.99
CA ALA A 80 -45.77 33.52 6.55
C ALA A 80 -46.31 32.51 5.53
N THR A 81 -46.44 31.24 5.93
CA THR A 81 -47.11 30.18 5.17
C THR A 81 -48.38 29.72 5.89
N ASP A 82 -49.51 30.28 5.46
CA ASP A 82 -50.80 29.59 5.42
C ASP A 82 -51.07 29.11 3.98
N ALA A 83 -51.90 28.08 3.87
CA ALA A 83 -52.03 27.15 2.76
C ALA A 83 -52.68 27.67 1.44
N ALA A 84 -52.46 26.87 0.39
CA ALA A 84 -53.26 26.65 -0.83
C ALA A 84 -53.04 27.56 -2.07
N GLY A 85 -52.96 26.91 -3.25
CA GLY A 85 -53.56 27.42 -4.50
C GLY A 85 -52.63 27.78 -5.67
N GLU A 86 -52.54 26.86 -6.64
CA GLU A 86 -52.53 27.02 -8.12
C GLU A 86 -51.73 28.13 -8.85
N SER A 87 -50.82 27.67 -9.74
CA SER A 87 -50.66 28.01 -11.17
C SER A 87 -50.62 29.48 -11.66
N LYS A 88 -49.49 29.92 -12.26
CA LYS A 88 -49.28 30.09 -13.74
C LYS A 88 -48.03 30.94 -14.08
N ALA A 89 -47.27 30.45 -15.06
CA ALA A 89 -46.58 31.15 -16.16
C ALA A 89 -45.58 32.32 -15.91
N ALA A 90 -44.37 32.11 -16.44
CA ALA A 90 -43.37 33.12 -16.87
C ALA A 90 -43.84 33.90 -18.12
N PRO A 91 -43.06 34.80 -18.79
CA PRO A 91 -41.66 35.26 -18.57
C PRO A 91 -41.41 36.78 -18.84
N ALA A 92 -40.20 37.28 -18.55
CA ALA A 92 -39.41 38.32 -19.30
C ALA A 92 -38.32 38.92 -18.37
N ALA A 93 -37.04 38.61 -18.58
CA ALA A 93 -36.06 39.29 -19.44
C ALA A 93 -35.36 40.48 -18.75
N ALA A 94 -34.10 40.29 -18.38
CA ALA A 94 -33.14 41.32 -17.99
C ALA A 94 -32.02 41.40 -19.04
N PRO A 95 -31.48 42.60 -19.34
CA PRO A 95 -30.44 42.80 -20.35
C PRO A 95 -29.02 42.55 -19.80
N ALA A 96 -28.12 42.19 -20.72
CA ALA A 96 -26.72 41.86 -20.50
C ALA A 96 -25.86 43.02 -19.97
N PRO A 97 -24.65 42.71 -19.45
CA PRO A 97 -23.48 43.14 -20.20
C PRO A 97 -22.31 42.13 -20.29
N ALA A 98 -21.63 42.25 -21.44
CA ALA A 98 -20.19 42.12 -21.70
C ALA A 98 -19.42 40.82 -21.40
N LYS A 99 -19.05 40.18 -22.52
CA LYS A 99 -18.08 39.10 -22.74
C LYS A 99 -16.80 39.15 -21.88
N ALA A 100 -16.58 38.07 -21.13
CA ALA A 100 -15.26 37.50 -20.85
C ALA A 100 -15.09 36.21 -21.67
N ALA A 101 -13.88 35.96 -22.15
CA ALA A 101 -13.55 34.87 -23.07
C ALA A 101 -13.76 33.48 -22.45
N GLU A 102 -14.44 32.60 -23.20
CA GLU A 102 -14.63 31.18 -22.87
C GLU A 102 -13.29 30.44 -22.80
N ALA A 103 -12.95 29.93 -21.61
CA ALA A 103 -12.08 28.78 -21.48
C ALA A 103 -12.95 27.51 -21.67
N ALA A 104 -12.57 26.68 -22.64
CA ALA A 104 -13.25 25.42 -22.95
C ALA A 104 -13.25 24.47 -21.73
N PRO A 105 -14.30 23.64 -21.54
CA PRO A 105 -14.37 22.68 -20.45
C PRO A 105 -13.25 21.65 -20.56
N ALA A 106 -12.57 21.42 -19.43
CA ALA A 106 -11.54 20.41 -19.27
C ALA A 106 -12.06 19.03 -19.72
N ALA A 107 -11.36 18.44 -20.69
CA ALA A 107 -11.65 17.10 -21.18
C ALA A 107 -11.51 16.09 -20.03
N SER A 108 -12.55 15.27 -19.85
CA SER A 108 -12.51 14.07 -19.01
C SER A 108 -11.27 13.22 -19.37
N PRO A 109 -10.62 12.59 -18.38
CA PRO A 109 -9.45 11.77 -18.65
C PRO A 109 -9.79 10.66 -19.64
N ALA A 110 -8.95 10.53 -20.66
CA ALA A 110 -9.11 9.55 -21.72
C ALA A 110 -9.20 8.13 -21.12
N PRO A 111 -10.11 7.28 -21.61
CA PRO A 111 -10.17 5.89 -21.19
C PRO A 111 -8.84 5.19 -21.52
N ALA A 112 -8.40 4.32 -20.62
CA ALA A 112 -7.27 3.43 -20.83
C ALA A 112 -7.34 2.78 -22.22
N ALA A 113 -6.17 2.61 -22.85
CA ALA A 113 -6.04 1.97 -24.15
C ALA A 113 -6.91 0.70 -24.23
N PRO A 114 -7.64 0.48 -25.35
CA PRO A 114 -8.57 -0.64 -25.44
C PRO A 114 -7.83 -1.95 -25.20
N SER A 115 -8.25 -2.66 -24.14
CA SER A 115 -7.88 -4.03 -23.91
C SER A 115 -8.14 -4.83 -25.18
N ALA A 116 -7.20 -5.72 -25.54
CA ALA A 116 -7.44 -6.71 -26.59
C ALA A 116 -8.82 -7.36 -26.41
N PRO A 117 -9.53 -7.75 -27.49
CA PRO A 117 -10.84 -8.38 -27.39
C PRO A 117 -10.79 -9.51 -26.37
N ALA A 118 -11.60 -9.42 -25.31
CA ALA A 118 -11.64 -10.43 -24.28
C ALA A 118 -11.89 -11.79 -24.92
N ALA A 119 -11.01 -12.76 -24.66
CA ALA A 119 -11.24 -14.13 -25.07
C ALA A 119 -12.62 -14.58 -24.58
N PRO A 120 -13.40 -15.33 -25.38
CA PRO A 120 -14.72 -15.79 -24.98
C PRO A 120 -14.65 -16.52 -23.64
N ALA A 121 -15.57 -16.21 -22.73
CA ALA A 121 -15.60 -16.81 -21.40
C ALA A 121 -15.66 -18.34 -21.50
N PRO A 122 -14.92 -19.08 -20.66
CA PRO A 122 -14.97 -20.54 -20.68
C PRO A 122 -16.38 -21.02 -20.34
N SER A 123 -16.85 -22.07 -21.01
CA SER A 123 -18.10 -22.73 -20.64
C SER A 123 -17.89 -23.47 -19.34
N ALA A 124 -18.63 -23.08 -18.30
CA ALA A 124 -18.63 -23.78 -17.02
C ALA A 124 -18.99 -25.26 -17.18
N ALA A 125 -18.37 -26.10 -16.35
CA ALA A 125 -18.72 -27.51 -16.26
C ALA A 125 -20.07 -27.71 -15.56
N ALA A 126 -20.78 -28.78 -15.91
CA ALA A 126 -21.97 -29.19 -15.18
C ALA A 126 -21.60 -29.62 -13.74
N ALA A 127 -22.56 -29.52 -12.82
CA ALA A 127 -22.39 -30.04 -11.46
C ALA A 127 -21.99 -31.52 -11.50
N SER A 128 -21.14 -31.95 -10.56
CA SER A 128 -20.59 -33.31 -10.57
C SER A 128 -21.63 -34.41 -10.29
N GLY A 129 -22.80 -34.04 -9.75
CA GLY A 129 -23.84 -34.99 -9.32
C GLY A 129 -23.48 -35.78 -8.07
N ARG A 130 -22.30 -35.55 -7.48
CA ARG A 130 -21.85 -36.21 -6.25
C ARG A 130 -22.46 -35.53 -5.03
N LYS A 131 -22.68 -36.30 -3.96
CA LYS A 131 -23.01 -35.75 -2.64
C LYS A 131 -21.80 -34.99 -2.12
N ALA A 132 -21.99 -33.77 -1.63
CA ALA A 132 -20.93 -32.99 -1.01
C ALA A 132 -20.56 -33.59 0.37
N ASP A 133 -19.28 -33.65 0.67
CA ASP A 133 -18.76 -34.03 1.98
C ASP A 133 -18.86 -32.86 2.96
N VAL A 134 -18.71 -31.63 2.45
CA VAL A 134 -18.79 -30.38 3.19
C VAL A 134 -19.63 -29.38 2.41
N GLU A 135 -20.54 -28.70 3.09
CA GLU A 135 -21.27 -27.55 2.54
C GLU A 135 -20.95 -26.29 3.38
N CYS A 136 -20.95 -25.12 2.73
CA CYS A 136 -20.67 -23.83 3.38
C CYS A 136 -21.29 -22.67 2.59
N HIS A 137 -21.50 -21.54 3.27
CA HIS A 137 -21.87 -20.30 2.60
C HIS A 137 -20.65 -19.69 1.90
N MET A 138 -19.50 -19.63 2.60
CA MET A 138 -18.28 -19.01 2.10
C MET A 138 -17.13 -20.02 2.03
N LEU A 139 -16.57 -20.19 0.84
CA LEU A 139 -15.32 -20.92 0.63
C LEU A 139 -14.18 -19.95 0.31
N VAL A 140 -13.07 -20.04 1.04
CA VAL A 140 -11.85 -19.31 0.72
C VAL A 140 -10.74 -20.29 0.32
N LEU A 141 -10.17 -20.12 -0.88
CA LEU A 141 -9.12 -20.98 -1.40
C LEU A 141 -7.75 -20.31 -1.27
N GLY A 142 -6.97 -20.74 -0.28
CA GLY A 142 -5.64 -20.24 0.07
C GLY A 142 -5.65 -19.40 1.34
N SER A 143 -4.66 -19.61 2.22
CA SER A 143 -4.58 -18.96 3.54
C SER A 143 -3.51 -17.88 3.65
N GLY A 144 -3.09 -17.28 2.54
CA GLY A 144 -2.22 -16.10 2.54
C GLY A 144 -2.85 -14.86 3.19
N PRO A 145 -2.14 -13.72 3.26
CA PRO A 145 -2.63 -12.48 3.86
C PRO A 145 -4.05 -12.09 3.46
N GLY A 146 -4.38 -12.15 2.16
CA GLY A 146 -5.73 -11.90 1.69
C GLY A 146 -6.73 -12.99 2.10
N GLY A 147 -6.36 -14.26 1.94
CA GLY A 147 -7.25 -15.39 2.16
C GLY A 147 -7.68 -15.57 3.62
N TYR A 148 -6.74 -15.64 4.57
CA TYR A 148 -7.15 -15.77 5.97
C TYR A 148 -7.91 -14.53 6.45
N THR A 149 -7.56 -13.34 5.95
CA THR A 149 -8.28 -12.10 6.27
C THR A 149 -9.71 -12.16 5.76
N ALA A 150 -9.91 -12.59 4.52
CA ALA A 150 -11.23 -12.76 3.92
C ALA A 150 -12.06 -13.79 4.70
N ALA A 151 -11.48 -14.94 5.04
CA ALA A 151 -12.17 -15.97 5.81
C ALA A 151 -12.56 -15.47 7.22
N PHE A 152 -11.67 -14.75 7.89
CA PHE A 152 -11.94 -14.20 9.22
C PHE A 152 -13.00 -13.11 9.15
N ARG A 153 -12.93 -12.22 8.15
CA ARG A 153 -13.93 -11.17 7.96
C ARG A 153 -15.30 -11.75 7.61
N ALA A 154 -15.36 -12.78 6.77
CA ALA A 154 -16.60 -13.49 6.44
C ALA A 154 -17.23 -14.15 7.67
N ALA A 155 -16.42 -14.81 8.51
CA ALA A 155 -16.89 -15.37 9.77
C ALA A 155 -17.37 -14.29 10.75
N ASP A 156 -16.65 -13.16 10.84
CA ASP A 156 -17.05 -12.00 11.66
C ASP A 156 -18.36 -11.35 11.15
N LEU A 157 -18.72 -11.57 9.87
CA LEU A 157 -20.00 -11.19 9.25
C LEU A 157 -21.10 -12.25 9.39
N GLY A 158 -20.81 -13.37 10.08
CA GLY A 158 -21.79 -14.44 10.33
C GLY A 158 -21.90 -15.49 9.24
N LEU A 159 -21.02 -15.49 8.23
CA LEU A 159 -21.03 -16.51 7.17
C LEU A 159 -20.38 -17.81 7.66
N ASP A 160 -21.04 -18.95 7.42
CA ASP A 160 -20.43 -20.27 7.60
C ASP A 160 -19.28 -20.45 6.60
N THR A 161 -18.05 -20.45 7.13
CA THR A 161 -16.84 -20.27 6.33
C THR A 161 -15.91 -21.48 6.39
N VAL A 162 -15.50 -21.95 5.23
CA VAL A 162 -14.45 -22.96 5.03
C VAL A 162 -13.22 -22.31 4.39
N LEU A 163 -12.04 -22.53 4.98
CA LEU A 163 -10.75 -22.09 4.46
C LEU A 163 -9.95 -23.31 4.00
N VAL A 164 -9.63 -23.38 2.71
CA VAL A 164 -8.82 -24.46 2.13
C VAL A 164 -7.38 -23.99 1.99
N GLU A 165 -6.44 -24.77 2.53
CA GLU A 165 -5.01 -24.50 2.43
C GLU A 165 -4.25 -25.80 2.15
N ARG A 166 -3.29 -25.81 1.23
CA ARG A 166 -2.56 -27.03 0.89
C ARG A 166 -1.48 -27.39 1.93
N TYR A 167 -1.02 -26.41 2.71
CA TYR A 167 -0.03 -26.59 3.77
C TYR A 167 -0.68 -26.74 5.16
N ALA A 168 0.08 -27.25 6.12
CA ALA A 168 -0.38 -27.42 7.50
C ALA A 168 -0.50 -26.09 8.28
N THR A 169 0.22 -25.03 7.86
CA THR A 169 0.22 -23.72 8.53
C THR A 169 -0.50 -22.67 7.70
N LEU A 170 -1.21 -21.77 8.40
CA LEU A 170 -1.84 -20.60 7.80
C LEU A 170 -0.83 -19.46 7.57
N GLY A 171 -1.26 -18.42 6.86
CA GLY A 171 -0.49 -17.18 6.63
C GLY A 171 0.23 -17.14 5.28
N GLY A 172 0.19 -18.25 4.52
CA GLY A 172 0.71 -18.37 3.17
C GLY A 172 2.18 -17.94 3.03
N VAL A 173 2.54 -17.44 1.84
CA VAL A 173 3.91 -17.04 1.51
C VAL A 173 4.44 -15.98 2.47
N CYS A 174 3.68 -14.91 2.70
CA CYS A 174 4.18 -13.76 3.46
C CYS A 174 4.62 -14.11 4.88
N LEU A 175 3.84 -14.92 5.60
CA LEU A 175 4.19 -15.33 6.95
C LEU A 175 5.25 -16.45 6.98
N ASN A 176 5.12 -17.47 6.11
CA ASN A 176 5.92 -18.67 6.25
C ASN A 176 7.29 -18.58 5.55
N VAL A 177 7.34 -17.98 4.35
CA VAL A 177 8.49 -18.04 3.43
C VAL A 177 8.68 -16.72 2.64
N GLY A 178 8.39 -15.60 3.28
CA GLY A 178 8.37 -14.28 2.64
C GLY A 178 8.64 -13.15 3.62
N CYS A 179 7.70 -12.21 3.73
CA CYS A 179 7.81 -10.97 4.50
C CYS A 179 8.37 -11.17 5.91
N ILE A 180 7.79 -12.07 6.70
CA ILE A 180 8.09 -12.19 8.14
C ILE A 180 9.48 -12.79 8.38
N PRO A 181 9.85 -13.96 7.81
CA PRO A 181 11.20 -14.50 8.00
C PRO A 181 12.29 -13.63 7.37
N SER A 182 12.04 -12.99 6.23
CA SER A 182 13.03 -12.07 5.62
C SER A 182 13.31 -10.86 6.51
N LYS A 183 12.27 -10.22 7.06
CA LYS A 183 12.42 -9.04 7.94
C LYS A 183 13.11 -9.41 9.26
N ALA A 184 12.84 -10.60 9.79
CA ALA A 184 13.56 -11.11 10.97
C ALA A 184 15.06 -11.30 10.70
N LEU A 185 15.44 -11.79 9.52
CA LEU A 185 16.85 -11.93 9.13
C LEU A 185 17.51 -10.58 8.79
N LEU A 186 16.77 -9.66 8.16
CA LEU A 186 17.24 -8.30 7.89
C LEU A 186 17.51 -7.52 9.17
N HIS A 187 16.71 -7.71 10.21
CA HIS A 187 17.00 -7.15 11.53
C HIS A 187 18.33 -7.67 12.10
N ALA A 188 18.59 -8.97 11.98
CA ALA A 188 19.88 -9.54 12.39
C ALA A 188 21.05 -8.99 11.55
N ALA A 189 20.86 -8.80 10.25
CA ALA A 189 21.83 -8.19 9.35
C ALA A 189 22.12 -6.72 9.74
N ALA A 190 21.08 -5.95 10.05
CA ALA A 190 21.22 -4.57 10.50
C ALA A 190 22.05 -4.48 11.79
N LEU A 191 21.83 -5.37 12.77
CA LEU A 191 22.63 -5.40 14.01
C LEU A 191 24.12 -5.67 13.74
N ILE A 192 24.43 -6.56 12.80
CA ILE A 192 25.82 -6.83 12.40
C ILE A 192 26.42 -5.58 11.76
N ASP A 193 25.70 -4.96 10.82
CA ASP A 193 26.19 -3.77 10.12
C ASP A 193 26.35 -2.58 11.08
N GLU A 194 25.42 -2.32 12.00
CA GLU A 194 25.49 -1.22 12.97
C GLU A 194 26.70 -1.37 13.91
N THR A 195 26.92 -2.57 14.45
CA THR A 195 28.06 -2.83 15.34
C THR A 195 29.41 -2.76 14.61
N SER A 196 29.45 -3.04 13.31
CA SER A 196 30.67 -2.92 12.49
C SER A 196 31.10 -1.48 12.19
N HIS A 197 30.17 -0.51 12.26
CA HIS A 197 30.44 0.91 11.97
C HIS A 197 30.48 1.78 13.24
N SER A 198 30.31 1.20 14.43
CA SER A 198 30.21 1.99 15.67
C SER A 198 31.55 2.48 16.22
N ALA A 199 32.67 2.04 15.66
CA ALA A 199 34.01 2.46 16.09
C ALA A 199 34.23 3.98 15.90
N ASP A 200 33.63 4.56 14.86
CA ASP A 200 33.73 6.00 14.56
C ASP A 200 33.07 6.89 15.63
N ILE A 201 32.16 6.32 16.43
CA ILE A 201 31.53 6.99 17.59
C ILE A 201 32.11 6.52 18.93
N GLY A 202 33.24 5.81 18.92
CA GLY A 202 33.95 5.37 20.11
C GLY A 202 33.44 4.07 20.75
N LEU A 203 32.62 3.28 20.03
CA LEU A 203 32.12 1.99 20.49
C LEU A 203 32.76 0.86 19.66
N ASP A 204 33.73 0.16 20.24
CA ASP A 204 34.46 -0.93 19.58
C ASP A 204 33.89 -2.30 19.98
N PHE A 205 33.39 -3.05 18.99
CA PHE A 205 32.91 -4.41 19.14
C PHE A 205 33.78 -5.36 18.31
N GLY A 206 34.11 -6.52 18.87
CA GLY A 206 34.70 -7.60 18.07
C GLY A 206 33.71 -8.18 17.06
N THR A 207 34.22 -8.85 16.01
CA THR A 207 33.37 -9.55 15.03
C THR A 207 32.43 -10.55 15.72
N PRO A 208 31.11 -10.50 15.44
CA PRO A 208 30.14 -11.36 16.12
C PRO A 208 30.35 -12.83 15.77
N LYS A 209 30.21 -13.71 16.76
CA LYS A 209 30.15 -15.16 16.55
C LYS A 209 28.72 -15.55 16.17
N ILE A 210 28.51 -15.96 14.92
CA ILE A 210 27.18 -16.30 14.40
C ILE A 210 26.86 -17.77 14.69
N ASP A 211 25.80 -18.01 15.44
CA ASP A 211 25.18 -19.34 15.62
C ASP A 211 23.97 -19.47 14.68
N LEU A 212 24.17 -20.13 13.54
CA LEU A 212 23.11 -20.31 12.54
C LEU A 212 21.95 -21.18 13.04
N GLY A 213 22.18 -22.07 14.02
CA GLY A 213 21.12 -22.85 14.63
C GLY A 213 20.15 -21.95 15.39
N LYS A 214 20.69 -21.07 16.24
CA LYS A 214 19.89 -20.09 16.99
C LYS A 214 19.22 -19.04 16.10
N LEU A 215 19.91 -18.58 15.06
CA LEU A 215 19.32 -17.62 14.12
C LEU A 215 18.12 -18.23 13.35
N ARG A 216 18.27 -19.48 12.89
CA ARG A 216 17.14 -20.22 12.27
C ARG A 216 16.00 -20.45 13.25
N ASP A 217 16.29 -20.84 14.49
CA ASP A 217 15.27 -21.05 15.53
C ASP A 217 14.51 -19.76 15.86
N PHE A 218 15.23 -18.64 15.99
CA PHE A 218 14.63 -17.32 16.18
C PHE A 218 13.64 -16.99 15.05
N LYS A 219 14.10 -17.08 13.79
CA LYS A 219 13.27 -16.83 12.60
C LYS A 219 12.07 -17.78 12.55
N GLN A 220 12.30 -19.09 12.62
CA GLN A 220 11.30 -20.10 12.33
C GLN A 220 10.33 -20.33 13.49
N ASN A 221 10.84 -20.54 14.70
CA ASN A 221 10.02 -20.97 15.83
C ASN A 221 9.52 -19.80 16.67
N LYS A 222 10.40 -18.83 16.99
CA LYS A 222 9.99 -17.66 17.77
C LYS A 222 9.13 -16.69 16.97
N VAL A 223 9.54 -16.32 15.76
CA VAL A 223 8.79 -15.34 14.96
C VAL A 223 7.67 -16.04 14.18
N VAL A 224 7.99 -16.83 13.16
CA VAL A 224 6.97 -17.47 12.29
C VAL A 224 6.04 -18.41 13.07
N GLY A 225 6.60 -19.25 13.95
CA GLY A 225 5.85 -20.19 14.79
C GLY A 225 4.83 -19.52 15.72
N THR A 226 5.13 -18.33 16.26
CA THR A 226 4.19 -17.58 17.11
C THR A 226 2.97 -17.11 16.32
N PHE A 227 3.20 -16.51 15.16
CA PHE A 227 2.11 -15.97 14.35
C PHE A 227 1.27 -17.08 13.68
N THR A 228 1.89 -18.16 13.21
CA THR A 228 1.15 -19.31 12.65
C THR A 228 0.23 -19.96 13.68
N LYS A 229 0.71 -20.15 14.92
CA LYS A 229 -0.13 -20.60 16.05
C LYS A 229 -1.24 -19.60 16.37
N GLY A 230 -0.93 -18.30 16.36
CA GLY A 230 -1.92 -17.23 16.53
C GLY A 230 -3.03 -17.27 15.49
N LEU A 231 -2.69 -17.42 14.21
CA LEU A 231 -3.67 -17.57 13.12
C LEU A 231 -4.54 -18.81 13.31
N ALA A 232 -3.96 -19.96 13.66
CA ALA A 232 -4.72 -21.18 13.93
C ALA A 232 -5.69 -21.00 15.12
N GLY A 233 -5.24 -20.33 16.18
CA GLY A 233 -6.08 -19.96 17.32
C GLY A 233 -7.25 -19.05 16.94
N MET A 234 -6.97 -18.01 16.15
CA MET A 234 -7.99 -17.08 15.66
C MET A 234 -9.01 -17.75 14.72
N ALA A 235 -8.57 -18.65 13.84
CA ALA A 235 -9.47 -19.43 12.99
C ALA A 235 -10.45 -20.26 13.82
N LYS A 236 -9.94 -20.93 14.87
CA LYS A 236 -10.77 -21.71 15.80
C LYS A 236 -11.76 -20.83 16.57
N GLN A 237 -11.32 -19.68 17.08
CA GLN A 237 -12.18 -18.73 17.82
C GLN A 237 -13.32 -18.21 16.94
N ARG A 238 -13.07 -17.99 15.65
CA ARG A 238 -14.06 -17.58 14.66
C ARG A 238 -14.88 -18.74 14.08
N LYS A 239 -14.64 -19.98 14.51
CA LYS A 239 -15.28 -21.19 13.98
C LYS A 239 -15.09 -21.39 12.46
N VAL A 240 -14.00 -20.87 11.90
CA VAL A 240 -13.62 -21.13 10.50
C VAL A 240 -13.13 -22.57 10.39
N ARG A 241 -13.76 -23.35 9.51
CA ARG A 241 -13.36 -24.74 9.25
C ARG A 241 -12.17 -24.75 8.29
N VAL A 242 -11.01 -25.17 8.78
CA VAL A 242 -9.80 -25.27 7.95
C VAL A 242 -9.70 -26.68 7.37
N VAL A 243 -9.60 -26.77 6.05
CA VAL A 243 -9.42 -28.02 5.31
C VAL A 243 -8.03 -28.02 4.67
N THR A 244 -7.20 -28.98 5.05
CA THR A 244 -5.86 -29.12 4.49
C THR A 244 -5.87 -29.99 3.22
N GLY A 245 -5.49 -29.40 2.08
CA GLY A 245 -5.35 -30.10 0.81
C GLY A 245 -5.29 -29.16 -0.39
N THR A 246 -5.03 -29.74 -1.56
CA THR A 246 -5.01 -29.00 -2.84
C THR A 246 -6.41 -28.91 -3.41
N GLY A 247 -6.94 -27.69 -3.51
CA GLY A 247 -8.25 -27.40 -4.09
C GLY A 247 -8.22 -27.21 -5.61
N ARG A 248 -9.16 -27.84 -6.33
CA ARG A 248 -9.44 -27.63 -7.75
C ARG A 248 -10.94 -27.51 -7.98
N PHE A 249 -11.37 -26.57 -8.82
CA PHE A 249 -12.78 -26.45 -9.18
C PHE A 249 -13.23 -27.67 -9.99
N VAL A 250 -14.45 -28.13 -9.74
CA VAL A 250 -15.09 -29.16 -10.57
C VAL A 250 -16.34 -28.64 -11.28
N SER A 251 -16.96 -27.59 -10.73
CA SER A 251 -18.08 -26.85 -11.31
C SER A 251 -18.15 -25.44 -10.68
N PRO A 252 -19.08 -24.56 -11.07
CA PRO A 252 -19.21 -23.20 -10.50
C PRO A 252 -19.46 -23.12 -8.99
N ASN A 253 -19.90 -24.21 -8.35
CA ASN A 253 -20.26 -24.25 -6.93
C ASN A 253 -19.62 -25.41 -6.16
N GLU A 254 -18.65 -26.10 -6.77
CA GLU A 254 -18.02 -27.27 -6.19
C GLU A 254 -16.50 -27.23 -6.35
N LEU A 255 -15.80 -27.45 -5.24
CA LEU A 255 -14.34 -27.57 -5.17
C LEU A 255 -13.97 -28.96 -4.66
N GLU A 256 -13.14 -29.69 -5.40
CA GLU A 256 -12.52 -30.91 -4.90
C GLU A 256 -11.21 -30.58 -4.19
N VAL A 257 -11.05 -31.08 -2.97
CA VAL A 257 -9.84 -30.88 -2.17
C VAL A 257 -9.17 -32.23 -1.93
N THR A 258 -7.98 -32.42 -2.47
CA THR A 258 -7.18 -33.63 -2.29
C THR A 258 -6.08 -33.40 -1.26
N GLY A 259 -6.10 -34.16 -0.17
CA GLY A 259 -5.10 -34.15 0.91
C GLY A 259 -4.63 -35.55 1.29
N GLU A 260 -3.90 -35.68 2.40
CA GLU A 260 -3.38 -36.98 2.87
C GLU A 260 -4.48 -38.01 3.17
N GLY A 261 -5.68 -37.55 3.58
CA GLY A 261 -6.84 -38.39 3.86
C GLY A 261 -7.69 -38.75 2.64
N GLY A 262 -7.27 -38.40 1.42
CA GLY A 262 -8.04 -38.59 0.19
C GLY A 262 -8.68 -37.30 -0.34
N SER A 263 -9.64 -37.45 -1.25
CA SER A 263 -10.39 -36.33 -1.84
C SER A 263 -11.70 -36.09 -1.10
N GLN A 264 -12.04 -34.83 -0.88
CA GLN A 264 -13.33 -34.38 -0.37
C GLN A 264 -13.95 -33.35 -1.31
N LEU A 265 -15.25 -33.40 -1.50
CA LEU A 265 -16.02 -32.43 -2.28
C LEU A 265 -16.65 -31.38 -1.36
N ILE A 266 -16.31 -30.12 -1.62
CA ILE A 266 -16.87 -28.98 -0.90
C ILE A 266 -17.83 -28.23 -1.82
N ARG A 267 -19.08 -28.07 -1.40
CA ARG A 267 -20.08 -27.23 -2.08
C ARG A 267 -20.18 -25.88 -1.39
N PHE A 268 -20.29 -24.82 -2.18
CA PHE A 268 -20.28 -23.44 -1.69
C PHE A 268 -21.28 -22.54 -2.41
N GLU A 269 -21.75 -21.51 -1.71
CA GLU A 269 -22.57 -20.45 -2.30
C GLU A 269 -21.72 -19.31 -2.87
N GLN A 270 -20.73 -18.85 -2.10
CA GLN A 270 -19.76 -17.83 -2.47
C GLN A 270 -18.34 -18.38 -2.38
N CYS A 271 -17.43 -17.94 -3.26
CA CYS A 271 -16.03 -18.33 -3.21
C CYS A 271 -15.09 -17.13 -3.34
N ILE A 272 -14.04 -17.07 -2.52
CA ILE A 272 -12.93 -16.11 -2.66
C ILE A 272 -11.65 -16.89 -2.99
N ILE A 273 -11.12 -16.67 -4.19
CA ILE A 273 -9.88 -17.29 -4.65
C ILE A 273 -8.68 -16.45 -4.19
N ALA A 274 -7.84 -17.01 -3.33
CA ALA A 274 -6.67 -16.38 -2.72
C ALA A 274 -5.39 -17.24 -2.84
N ALA A 275 -5.26 -18.00 -3.93
CA ALA A 275 -4.16 -18.95 -4.17
C ALA A 275 -2.80 -18.31 -4.51
N GLY A 276 -2.70 -16.97 -4.45
CA GLY A 276 -1.45 -16.22 -4.52
C GLY A 276 -0.59 -16.45 -5.77
N SER A 277 0.72 -16.34 -5.58
CA SER A 277 1.75 -16.47 -6.61
C SER A 277 2.87 -17.42 -6.17
N GLN A 278 3.84 -17.66 -7.03
CA GLN A 278 5.04 -18.44 -6.75
C GLN A 278 6.27 -17.86 -7.46
N ALA A 279 7.48 -18.23 -7.02
CA ALA A 279 8.71 -17.81 -7.69
C ALA A 279 8.76 -18.26 -9.16
N VAL A 280 9.29 -17.42 -10.03
CA VAL A 280 9.55 -17.77 -11.44
C VAL A 280 10.80 -18.63 -11.51
N LYS A 281 10.67 -19.82 -12.10
CA LYS A 281 11.81 -20.68 -12.43
C LYS A 281 12.24 -20.44 -13.87
N LEU A 282 13.41 -19.83 -14.06
CA LEU A 282 13.98 -19.62 -15.40
C LEU A 282 14.45 -20.95 -16.00
N PRO A 283 14.15 -21.23 -17.27
CA PRO A 283 14.77 -22.33 -18.01
C PRO A 283 16.29 -22.18 -18.04
N GLY A 284 17.02 -23.30 -18.07
CA GLY A 284 18.48 -23.33 -18.16
C GLY A 284 19.21 -23.48 -16.82
N PHE A 285 18.56 -23.13 -15.70
CA PHE A 285 19.11 -23.37 -14.36
C PHE A 285 18.94 -24.83 -13.93
N PRO A 286 19.96 -25.46 -13.28
CA PRO A 286 19.87 -26.83 -12.79
C PRO A 286 19.07 -26.87 -11.47
N TRP A 287 17.75 -26.71 -11.55
CA TRP A 287 16.85 -26.62 -10.40
C TRP A 287 16.79 -27.85 -9.50
N ASP A 288 17.31 -28.99 -9.95
CA ASP A 288 17.45 -30.21 -9.14
C ASP A 288 18.68 -30.16 -8.23
N ASP A 289 19.60 -29.22 -8.45
CA ASP A 289 20.76 -28.99 -7.57
C ASP A 289 20.36 -28.05 -6.41
N PRO A 290 20.53 -28.48 -5.14
CA PRO A 290 20.10 -27.70 -3.96
C PRO A 290 20.88 -26.39 -3.74
N ARG A 291 21.92 -26.12 -4.54
CA ARG A 291 22.65 -24.85 -4.55
C ARG A 291 22.00 -23.79 -5.44
N VAL A 292 21.07 -24.18 -6.31
CA VAL A 292 20.20 -23.25 -7.03
C VAL A 292 18.93 -23.04 -6.20
N MET A 293 18.71 -21.81 -5.77
CA MET A 293 17.73 -21.44 -4.76
C MET A 293 16.69 -20.49 -5.33
N ASP A 294 15.44 -20.64 -4.90
CA ASP A 294 14.50 -19.53 -4.87
C ASP A 294 14.51 -18.84 -3.50
N SER A 295 13.62 -17.86 -3.29
CA SER A 295 13.57 -17.11 -2.02
C SER A 295 13.23 -17.98 -0.81
N THR A 296 12.50 -19.08 -0.99
CA THR A 296 12.16 -20.03 0.07
C THR A 296 13.42 -20.70 0.58
N ASP A 297 14.23 -21.24 -0.32
CA ASP A 297 15.47 -21.96 0.01
C ASP A 297 16.48 -21.01 0.69
N ALA A 298 16.56 -19.75 0.21
CA ALA A 298 17.37 -18.71 0.84
C ALA A 298 16.93 -18.41 2.29
N LEU A 299 15.63 -18.46 2.57
CA LEU A 299 15.08 -18.22 3.91
C LEU A 299 15.18 -19.43 4.85
N GLU A 300 15.48 -20.63 4.34
CA GLU A 300 15.83 -21.78 5.17
C GLU A 300 17.17 -21.59 5.87
N LEU A 301 18.05 -20.78 5.27
CA LEU A 301 19.39 -20.45 5.77
C LEU A 301 20.20 -21.72 6.11
N ALA A 302 20.24 -22.66 5.18
CA ALA A 302 20.93 -23.95 5.36
C ALA A 302 22.41 -23.78 5.73
N GLU A 303 23.08 -22.82 5.09
CA GLU A 303 24.45 -22.41 5.33
C GLU A 303 24.68 -20.96 4.87
N VAL A 304 25.85 -20.39 5.20
CA VAL A 304 26.32 -19.12 4.63
C VAL A 304 27.35 -19.45 3.52
N PRO A 305 26.99 -19.34 2.23
CA PRO A 305 27.91 -19.59 1.13
C PRO A 305 29.05 -18.56 1.15
N LYS A 306 30.27 -18.93 0.73
CA LYS A 306 31.35 -17.95 0.59
C LYS A 306 31.08 -17.02 -0.57
N LYS A 307 30.60 -17.54 -1.71
CA LYS A 307 30.19 -16.79 -2.89
C LYS A 307 28.73 -17.04 -3.24
N LEU A 308 27.94 -15.98 -3.24
CA LEU A 308 26.52 -16.00 -3.61
C LEU A 308 26.29 -15.17 -4.87
N LEU A 309 25.68 -15.77 -5.88
CA LEU A 309 25.09 -15.03 -7.00
C LEU A 309 23.61 -14.77 -6.71
N VAL A 310 23.16 -13.55 -6.93
CA VAL A 310 21.75 -13.15 -6.94
C VAL A 310 21.38 -12.74 -8.37
N VAL A 311 20.47 -13.50 -8.99
CA VAL A 311 19.93 -13.23 -10.33
C VAL A 311 18.60 -12.50 -10.18
N GLY A 312 18.58 -11.22 -10.55
CA GLY A 312 17.47 -10.30 -10.34
C GLY A 312 17.76 -9.28 -9.24
N GLY A 313 17.87 -8.02 -9.63
CA GLY A 313 18.06 -6.84 -8.78
C GLY A 313 16.77 -6.21 -8.28
N GLY A 314 15.70 -7.00 -8.16
CA GLY A 314 14.45 -6.58 -7.51
C GLY A 314 14.54 -6.62 -5.98
N ILE A 315 13.47 -6.16 -5.30
CA ILE A 315 13.42 -6.05 -3.84
C ILE A 315 13.84 -7.34 -3.13
N ILE A 316 13.23 -8.48 -3.49
CA ILE A 316 13.49 -9.77 -2.83
C ILE A 316 14.97 -10.17 -2.95
N GLY A 317 15.54 -10.05 -4.16
CA GLY A 317 16.94 -10.37 -4.40
C GLY A 317 17.89 -9.49 -3.59
N LEU A 318 17.60 -8.19 -3.53
CA LEU A 318 18.42 -7.23 -2.78
C LEU A 318 18.28 -7.38 -1.25
N GLU A 319 17.10 -7.69 -0.74
CA GLU A 319 16.91 -8.03 0.68
C GLU A 319 17.75 -9.26 1.07
N MET A 320 17.74 -10.31 0.23
CA MET A 320 18.56 -11.50 0.48
C MET A 320 20.06 -11.22 0.30
N ALA A 321 20.44 -10.37 -0.66
CA ALA A 321 21.81 -9.90 -0.82
C ALA A 321 22.30 -9.19 0.46
N THR A 322 21.48 -8.32 1.05
CA THR A 322 21.78 -7.64 2.32
C THR A 322 21.98 -8.65 3.45
N VAL A 323 21.07 -9.62 3.61
CA VAL A 323 21.18 -10.65 4.66
C VAL A 323 22.46 -11.47 4.51
N TYR A 324 22.68 -12.08 3.35
CA TYR A 324 23.82 -12.98 3.15
C TYR A 324 25.16 -12.25 3.20
N ARG A 325 25.24 -11.01 2.71
CA ARG A 325 26.44 -10.19 2.82
C ARG A 325 26.77 -9.88 4.28
N ALA A 326 25.79 -9.48 5.08
CA ALA A 326 26.01 -9.22 6.51
C ALA A 326 26.43 -10.49 7.28
N LEU A 327 25.93 -11.67 6.87
CA LEU A 327 26.35 -12.95 7.45
C LEU A 327 27.74 -13.42 7.00
N GLY A 328 28.33 -12.78 5.96
CA GLY A 328 29.71 -13.01 5.53
C GLY A 328 29.90 -13.51 4.09
N SER A 329 28.84 -13.59 3.27
CA SER A 329 28.96 -13.96 1.85
C SER A 329 29.55 -12.84 1.00
N GLU A 330 30.44 -13.19 0.06
CA GLU A 330 30.77 -12.36 -1.10
C GLU A 330 29.58 -12.42 -2.09
N VAL A 331 28.87 -11.30 -2.25
CA VAL A 331 27.64 -11.25 -3.05
C VAL A 331 27.87 -10.58 -4.39
N THR A 332 27.42 -11.25 -5.46
CA THR A 332 27.29 -10.66 -6.80
C THR A 332 25.82 -10.59 -7.18
N VAL A 333 25.34 -9.44 -7.62
CA VAL A 333 24.00 -9.21 -8.14
C VAL A 333 24.08 -8.98 -9.64
N VAL A 334 23.27 -9.70 -10.41
CA VAL A 334 23.09 -9.44 -11.85
C VAL A 334 21.63 -9.06 -12.12
N GLU A 335 21.45 -8.00 -12.90
CA GLU A 335 20.14 -7.47 -13.28
C GLU A 335 20.10 -7.23 -14.79
N PHE A 336 19.02 -7.69 -15.42
CA PHE A 336 18.80 -7.55 -16.85
C PHE A 336 18.53 -6.08 -17.22
N MET A 337 17.80 -5.36 -16.38
CA MET A 337 17.47 -3.96 -16.56
C MET A 337 18.67 -3.05 -16.29
N ASP A 338 18.50 -1.77 -16.60
CA ASP A 338 19.51 -0.73 -16.44
C ASP A 338 19.55 -0.08 -15.05
N GLN A 339 18.71 -0.58 -14.13
CA GLN A 339 18.55 -0.08 -12.77
C GLN A 339 18.16 -1.25 -11.83
N LEU A 340 18.60 -1.15 -10.57
CA LEU A 340 18.07 -1.95 -9.45
C LEU A 340 16.68 -1.47 -9.01
N MET A 341 15.83 -2.36 -8.51
CA MET A 341 14.45 -2.05 -8.10
C MET A 341 13.67 -1.29 -9.19
N PRO A 342 13.47 -1.89 -10.38
CA PRO A 342 12.64 -1.28 -11.41
C PRO A 342 11.24 -0.98 -10.86
N GLY A 343 10.78 0.26 -11.04
CA GLY A 343 9.53 0.80 -10.49
C GLY A 343 9.74 1.90 -9.45
N ALA A 344 10.87 1.92 -8.74
CA ALA A 344 11.28 3.07 -7.94
C ALA A 344 11.96 4.14 -8.82
N ASP A 345 11.92 5.41 -8.40
CA ASP A 345 12.70 6.43 -9.10
C ASP A 345 14.22 6.18 -8.96
N PRO A 346 15.02 6.44 -10.01
CA PRO A 346 16.46 6.18 -10.00
C PRO A 346 17.22 6.88 -8.85
N ASP A 347 16.75 8.05 -8.44
CA ASP A 347 17.39 8.83 -7.38
C ASP A 347 17.20 8.19 -5.99
N LEU A 348 16.09 7.50 -5.74
CA LEU A 348 15.83 6.74 -4.51
C LEU A 348 16.74 5.50 -4.42
N VAL A 349 17.08 4.91 -5.55
CA VAL A 349 17.91 3.68 -5.62
C VAL A 349 19.39 3.97 -5.41
N LYS A 350 19.84 5.17 -5.81
CA LYS A 350 21.25 5.55 -5.81
C LYS A 350 21.94 5.41 -4.44
N PRO A 351 21.39 5.90 -3.31
CA PRO A 351 22.04 5.75 -2.00
C PRO A 351 22.29 4.29 -1.61
N LEU A 352 21.34 3.40 -1.92
CA LEU A 352 21.51 1.97 -1.70
C LEU A 352 22.62 1.40 -2.60
N ALA A 353 22.61 1.70 -3.89
CA ALA A 353 23.62 1.20 -4.83
C ALA A 353 25.05 1.63 -4.42
N ASP A 354 25.21 2.89 -3.99
CA ASP A 354 26.49 3.41 -3.51
C ASP A 354 26.94 2.71 -2.21
N ARG A 355 26.01 2.42 -1.29
CA ARG A 355 26.31 1.69 -0.05
C ARG A 355 26.67 0.23 -0.30
N LEU A 356 25.91 -0.49 -1.14
CA LEU A 356 26.20 -1.87 -1.53
C LEU A 356 27.60 -1.99 -2.14
N LYS A 357 27.97 -1.04 -3.01
CA LYS A 357 29.31 -0.97 -3.60
C LYS A 357 30.41 -0.78 -2.54
N LYS A 358 30.21 0.13 -1.58
CA LYS A 358 31.15 0.34 -0.45
C LYS A 358 31.29 -0.91 0.42
N GLN A 359 30.23 -1.70 0.52
CA GLN A 359 30.19 -2.96 1.26
C GLN A 359 30.71 -4.16 0.45
N GLY A 360 31.28 -3.93 -0.74
CA GLY A 360 31.90 -4.97 -1.56
C GLY A 360 30.93 -5.84 -2.36
N VAL A 361 29.64 -5.47 -2.44
CA VAL A 361 28.68 -6.17 -3.31
C VAL A 361 28.93 -5.78 -4.77
N ALA A 362 29.21 -6.77 -5.61
CA ALA A 362 29.36 -6.56 -7.04
C ALA A 362 27.98 -6.46 -7.69
N VAL A 363 27.69 -5.38 -8.41
CA VAL A 363 26.41 -5.18 -9.11
C VAL A 363 26.68 -5.04 -10.61
N HIS A 364 26.06 -5.89 -11.41
CA HIS A 364 26.13 -5.85 -12.87
C HIS A 364 24.74 -5.65 -13.46
N LEU A 365 24.47 -4.44 -13.93
CA LEU A 365 23.25 -4.06 -14.64
C LEU A 365 23.40 -4.36 -16.13
N LYS A 366 22.28 -4.49 -16.85
CA LYS A 366 22.25 -4.87 -18.27
C LYS A 366 22.99 -6.19 -18.54
N VAL A 367 22.88 -7.14 -17.62
CA VAL A 367 23.53 -8.47 -17.72
C VAL A 367 22.51 -9.56 -17.45
N LYS A 368 22.54 -10.62 -18.26
CA LYS A 368 21.78 -11.85 -18.01
C LYS A 368 22.73 -13.00 -17.66
N ALA A 369 22.29 -13.88 -16.77
CA ALA A 369 22.90 -15.20 -16.60
C ALA A 369 22.50 -16.06 -17.81
N ALA A 370 23.46 -16.45 -18.62
CA ALA A 370 23.22 -17.09 -19.93
C ALA A 370 23.42 -18.61 -19.92
N GLY A 371 24.38 -19.10 -19.12
CA GLY A 371 24.63 -20.52 -18.95
C GLY A 371 24.95 -20.85 -17.50
N THR A 372 24.38 -21.94 -16.99
CA THR A 372 24.53 -22.37 -15.60
C THR A 372 24.80 -23.86 -15.55
N GLU A 373 25.97 -24.25 -15.06
CA GLU A 373 26.42 -25.64 -15.01
C GLU A 373 26.78 -26.02 -13.57
N ALA A 374 26.13 -27.08 -13.06
CA ALA A 374 26.48 -27.63 -11.77
C ALA A 374 27.78 -28.45 -11.85
N SER A 375 28.70 -28.19 -10.93
CA SER A 375 29.95 -28.95 -10.77
C SER A 375 30.15 -29.37 -9.32
N LYS A 376 31.13 -30.23 -9.05
CA LYS A 376 31.49 -30.61 -7.66
C LYS A 376 31.97 -29.43 -6.82
N GLN A 377 32.52 -28.39 -7.45
CA GLN A 377 33.10 -27.23 -6.75
C GLN A 377 32.09 -26.10 -6.51
N GLY A 378 30.98 -26.08 -7.26
CA GLY A 378 29.99 -24.99 -7.22
C GLY A 378 29.15 -24.96 -8.49
N ILE A 379 28.35 -23.91 -8.64
CA ILE A 379 27.59 -23.61 -9.85
C ILE A 379 28.40 -22.62 -10.69
N LYS A 380 28.85 -23.05 -11.87
CA LYS A 380 29.52 -22.17 -12.82
C LYS A 380 28.46 -21.41 -13.60
N VAL A 381 28.56 -20.09 -13.62
CA VAL A 381 27.62 -19.21 -14.31
C VAL A 381 28.37 -18.36 -15.32
N SER A 382 27.93 -18.39 -16.58
CA SER A 382 28.37 -17.47 -17.63
C SER A 382 27.36 -16.35 -17.81
N PHE A 383 27.87 -15.17 -18.15
CA PHE A 383 27.09 -13.96 -18.27
C PHE A 383 27.15 -13.42 -19.70
N GLU A 384 26.03 -12.84 -20.14
CA GLU A 384 25.94 -12.15 -21.42
C GLU A 384 25.36 -10.75 -21.21
N PRO A 385 25.73 -9.78 -22.06
CA PRO A 385 25.07 -8.48 -22.07
C PRO A 385 23.58 -8.61 -22.40
N ALA A 386 22.74 -7.80 -21.77
CA ALA A 386 21.30 -7.74 -22.04
C ALA A 386 20.98 -7.25 -23.46
N THR A 387 21.88 -6.46 -24.05
CA THR A 387 21.78 -5.93 -25.42
C THR A 387 23.05 -6.22 -26.21
N ALA A 388 22.91 -6.45 -27.52
CA ALA A 388 24.06 -6.66 -28.41
C ALA A 388 25.08 -5.50 -28.29
N GLY A 389 26.37 -5.84 -28.18
CA GLY A 389 27.46 -4.87 -28.04
C GLY A 389 27.71 -4.35 -26.62
N GLY A 390 26.97 -4.83 -25.61
CA GLY A 390 27.27 -4.52 -24.19
C GLY A 390 28.44 -5.33 -23.63
N SER A 391 28.81 -5.07 -22.38
CA SER A 391 29.82 -5.83 -21.64
C SER A 391 29.17 -6.74 -20.58
N ALA A 392 29.75 -7.91 -20.36
CA ALA A 392 29.38 -8.79 -19.26
C ALA A 392 30.64 -9.23 -18.50
N PRO A 393 30.53 -9.53 -17.19
CA PRO A 393 31.65 -10.09 -16.44
C PRO A 393 32.03 -11.48 -16.98
N GLU A 394 33.26 -11.91 -16.67
CA GLU A 394 33.70 -13.28 -16.97
C GLU A 394 32.83 -14.32 -16.23
N ALA A 395 32.83 -15.55 -16.75
CA ALA A 395 32.15 -16.66 -16.09
C ALA A 395 32.78 -16.93 -14.71
N GLN A 396 31.94 -17.11 -13.70
CA GLN A 396 32.37 -17.26 -12.32
C GLN A 396 31.77 -18.52 -11.68
N LEU A 397 32.45 -19.02 -10.65
CA LEU A 397 31.99 -20.15 -9.84
C LEU A 397 31.38 -19.61 -8.54
N PHE A 398 30.17 -20.04 -8.23
CA PHE A 398 29.44 -19.66 -7.02
C PHE A 398 29.14 -20.90 -6.17
N ASP A 399 29.15 -20.75 -4.84
CA ASP A 399 28.74 -21.84 -3.95
C ASP A 399 27.22 -22.04 -4.02
N ARG A 400 26.48 -20.93 -4.14
CA ARG A 400 25.03 -20.91 -4.31
C ARG A 400 24.58 -19.81 -5.27
N VAL A 401 23.44 -20.04 -5.91
CA VAL A 401 22.80 -19.10 -6.83
C VAL A 401 21.35 -18.90 -6.42
N LEU A 402 20.99 -17.70 -6.00
CA LEU A 402 19.62 -17.28 -5.76
C LEU A 402 19.02 -16.70 -7.04
N VAL A 403 17.92 -17.27 -7.51
CA VAL A 403 17.15 -16.75 -8.64
C VAL A 403 15.91 -16.03 -8.12
N ALA A 404 15.93 -14.70 -8.21
CA ALA A 404 14.91 -13.79 -7.66
C ALA A 404 14.36 -12.82 -8.74
N VAL A 405 14.05 -13.35 -9.92
CA VAL A 405 13.64 -12.57 -11.11
C VAL A 405 12.17 -12.19 -11.17
N GLY A 406 11.40 -12.54 -10.15
CA GLY A 406 9.97 -12.22 -10.06
C GLY A 406 9.11 -13.41 -9.68
N ARG A 407 7.79 -13.19 -9.72
CA ARG A 407 6.77 -14.13 -9.29
C ARG A 407 5.67 -14.26 -10.34
N ALA A 408 5.10 -15.45 -10.45
CA ALA A 408 3.99 -15.76 -11.35
C ALA A 408 2.73 -16.11 -10.56
N PRO A 409 1.55 -15.58 -10.93
CA PRO A 409 0.28 -15.91 -10.27
C PRO A 409 -0.13 -17.38 -10.53
N ASN A 410 -0.90 -17.97 -9.61
CA ASN A 410 -1.27 -19.38 -9.65
C ASN A 410 -2.62 -19.68 -10.32
N GLY A 411 -3.25 -18.75 -11.04
CA GLY A 411 -4.60 -18.91 -11.57
C GLY A 411 -4.77 -20.13 -12.49
N GLY A 412 -3.76 -20.45 -13.30
CA GLY A 412 -3.75 -21.61 -14.20
C GLY A 412 -3.62 -22.98 -13.51
N LYS A 413 -3.63 -23.04 -12.18
CA LYS A 413 -3.43 -24.28 -11.40
C LYS A 413 -4.67 -24.76 -10.66
N LEU A 414 -5.80 -24.08 -10.84
CA LEU A 414 -7.00 -24.23 -10.00
C LEU A 414 -8.15 -24.93 -10.72
N ASP A 415 -8.00 -25.27 -12.00
CA ASP A 415 -9.07 -25.72 -12.90
C ASP A 415 -10.23 -24.71 -12.93
N ALA A 416 -9.92 -23.40 -12.83
CA ALA A 416 -10.88 -22.32 -12.69
C ALA A 416 -11.84 -22.20 -13.90
N ASP A 417 -11.43 -22.69 -15.06
CA ASP A 417 -12.24 -22.82 -16.27
C ASP A 417 -13.49 -23.69 -16.03
N LYS A 418 -13.40 -24.75 -15.20
CA LYS A 418 -14.55 -25.58 -14.84
C LYS A 418 -15.60 -24.83 -14.03
N ALA A 419 -15.19 -23.78 -13.31
CA ALA A 419 -16.11 -22.87 -12.64
C ALA A 419 -16.62 -21.73 -13.54
N GLY A 420 -16.16 -21.65 -14.79
CA GLY A 420 -16.46 -20.55 -15.72
C GLY A 420 -15.60 -19.30 -15.49
N VAL A 421 -14.60 -19.36 -14.60
CA VAL A 421 -13.74 -18.22 -14.27
C VAL A 421 -12.66 -18.04 -15.34
N GLN A 422 -12.51 -16.82 -15.83
CA GLN A 422 -11.47 -16.45 -16.79
C GLN A 422 -10.11 -16.32 -16.09
N VAL A 423 -9.10 -16.93 -16.71
CA VAL A 423 -7.69 -16.78 -16.34
C VAL A 423 -6.94 -16.27 -17.55
N THR A 424 -6.19 -15.19 -17.38
CA THR A 424 -5.33 -14.64 -18.44
C THR A 424 -4.19 -15.60 -18.79
N GLU A 425 -3.59 -15.45 -19.97
CA GLU A 425 -2.42 -16.26 -20.38
C GLU A 425 -1.26 -16.19 -19.38
N ARG A 426 -1.11 -15.05 -18.69
CA ARG A 426 -0.09 -14.85 -17.65
C ARG A 426 -0.45 -15.46 -16.30
N GLY A 427 -1.63 -16.07 -16.17
CA GLY A 427 -2.11 -16.75 -14.96
C GLY A 427 -2.84 -15.85 -13.95
N PHE A 428 -3.08 -14.57 -14.27
CA PHE A 428 -3.90 -13.69 -13.43
C PHE A 428 -5.39 -13.93 -13.64
N ILE A 429 -6.20 -13.66 -12.61
CA ILE A 429 -7.67 -13.65 -12.65
C ILE A 429 -8.13 -12.19 -12.59
N PRO A 430 -8.65 -11.60 -13.68
CA PRO A 430 -9.16 -10.24 -13.67
C PRO A 430 -10.37 -10.12 -12.74
N VAL A 431 -10.47 -8.99 -12.04
CA VAL A 431 -11.60 -8.67 -11.17
C VAL A 431 -12.09 -7.24 -11.36
N ASP A 432 -13.33 -6.98 -10.99
CA ASP A 432 -13.90 -5.64 -10.92
C ASP A 432 -13.51 -4.91 -9.61
N ARG A 433 -14.05 -3.70 -9.40
CA ARG A 433 -13.79 -2.89 -8.20
C ARG A 433 -14.38 -3.50 -6.92
N GLN A 434 -15.23 -4.52 -7.01
CA GLN A 434 -15.77 -5.27 -5.89
C GLN A 434 -15.07 -6.61 -5.66
N MET A 435 -13.96 -6.85 -6.37
CA MET A 435 -13.18 -8.09 -6.37
C MET A 435 -13.89 -9.29 -7.02
N ARG A 436 -15.01 -9.07 -7.73
CA ARG A 436 -15.72 -10.15 -8.44
C ARG A 436 -14.96 -10.53 -9.70
N THR A 437 -14.90 -11.83 -9.98
CA THR A 437 -14.48 -12.34 -11.29
C THR A 437 -15.60 -12.13 -12.32
N ASN A 438 -15.44 -12.68 -13.53
CA ASN A 438 -16.55 -12.73 -14.51
C ASN A 438 -17.72 -13.63 -14.05
N VAL A 439 -17.55 -14.45 -13.00
CA VAL A 439 -18.60 -15.25 -12.37
C VAL A 439 -19.07 -14.54 -11.09
N PRO A 440 -20.32 -14.06 -11.00
CA PRO A 440 -20.72 -13.08 -9.98
C PRO A 440 -20.52 -13.50 -8.51
N HIS A 441 -20.63 -14.80 -8.20
CA HIS A 441 -20.48 -15.34 -6.85
C HIS A 441 -19.06 -15.86 -6.55
N ILE A 442 -18.12 -15.66 -7.48
CA ILE A 442 -16.72 -16.02 -7.31
C ILE A 442 -15.86 -14.75 -7.40
N PHE A 443 -15.07 -14.53 -6.36
CA PHE A 443 -14.16 -13.42 -6.18
C PHE A 443 -12.71 -13.91 -6.32
N ALA A 444 -11.79 -13.00 -6.59
CA ALA A 444 -10.36 -13.27 -6.49
C ALA A 444 -9.64 -12.09 -5.85
N ILE A 445 -8.54 -12.36 -5.14
CA ILE A 445 -7.79 -11.33 -4.38
C ILE A 445 -6.27 -11.61 -4.38
N GLY A 446 -5.50 -10.61 -3.96
CA GLY A 446 -4.07 -10.68 -3.72
C GLY A 446 -3.23 -10.75 -4.99
N ASP A 447 -2.15 -11.52 -4.96
CA ASP A 447 -1.23 -11.62 -6.10
C ASP A 447 -1.90 -12.19 -7.35
N LEU A 448 -3.04 -12.89 -7.22
CA LEU A 448 -3.78 -13.46 -8.34
C LEU A 448 -4.44 -12.43 -9.25
N VAL A 449 -4.75 -11.24 -8.72
CA VAL A 449 -5.55 -10.26 -9.47
C VAL A 449 -4.73 -9.14 -10.10
N GLY A 450 -3.42 -9.12 -9.86
CA GLY A 450 -2.51 -8.19 -10.50
C GLY A 450 -1.46 -7.61 -9.57
N ASN A 451 -0.57 -6.82 -10.16
CA ASN A 451 0.44 -6.06 -9.45
C ASN A 451 -0.17 -4.83 -8.74
N PRO A 452 0.47 -4.34 -7.67
CA PRO A 452 1.66 -4.89 -7.02
C PRO A 452 1.33 -6.12 -6.15
N MET A 453 2.19 -7.14 -6.17
CA MET A 453 2.04 -8.38 -5.38
C MET A 453 2.48 -8.14 -3.92
N LEU A 454 1.62 -7.50 -3.14
CA LEU A 454 1.92 -7.04 -1.78
C LEU A 454 0.88 -7.53 -0.77
N ALA A 455 1.35 -7.89 0.42
CA ALA A 455 0.51 -8.47 1.47
C ALA A 455 -0.58 -7.52 1.95
N HIS A 456 -0.27 -6.24 2.16
CA HIS A 456 -1.24 -5.22 2.59
C HIS A 456 -2.31 -4.95 1.52
N LYS A 457 -1.97 -5.00 0.23
CA LYS A 457 -2.97 -4.99 -0.85
C LYS A 457 -3.92 -6.18 -0.69
N ALA A 458 -3.37 -7.39 -0.61
CA ALA A 458 -4.16 -8.61 -0.48
C ALA A 458 -5.08 -8.59 0.75
N THR A 459 -4.61 -8.08 1.90
CA THR A 459 -5.40 -7.93 3.12
C THR A 459 -6.59 -7.00 2.93
N HIS A 460 -6.41 -5.84 2.28
CA HIS A 460 -7.52 -4.91 2.01
C HIS A 460 -8.50 -5.48 0.98
N GLU A 461 -8.01 -6.08 -0.10
CA GLU A 461 -8.84 -6.76 -1.11
C GLU A 461 -9.66 -7.89 -0.45
N GLY A 462 -9.06 -8.66 0.46
CA GLY A 462 -9.73 -9.74 1.19
C GLY A 462 -10.86 -9.28 2.10
N LYS A 463 -10.67 -8.17 2.82
CA LYS A 463 -11.76 -7.57 3.64
C LYS A 463 -12.91 -7.13 2.74
N LEU A 464 -12.61 -6.43 1.65
CA LEU A 464 -13.61 -5.95 0.70
C LEU A 464 -14.39 -7.10 0.08
N ALA A 465 -13.71 -8.14 -0.42
CA ALA A 465 -14.36 -9.30 -1.03
C ALA A 465 -15.30 -10.01 -0.05
N ALA A 466 -14.89 -10.18 1.21
CA ALA A 466 -15.74 -10.77 2.24
C ALA A 466 -16.99 -9.94 2.55
N GLU A 467 -16.85 -8.62 2.60
CA GLU A 467 -17.97 -7.69 2.82
C GLU A 467 -18.95 -7.70 1.65
N VAL A 468 -18.46 -7.65 0.41
CA VAL A 468 -19.30 -7.73 -0.78
C VAL A 468 -20.00 -9.09 -0.88
N ALA A 469 -19.31 -10.17 -0.58
CA ALA A 469 -19.91 -11.51 -0.58
C ALA A 469 -20.98 -11.68 0.51
N ALA A 470 -20.89 -10.94 1.62
CA ALA A 470 -21.93 -10.86 2.64
C ALA A 470 -23.09 -9.91 2.27
N GLY A 471 -23.04 -9.27 1.10
CA GLY A 471 -24.10 -8.40 0.59
C GLY A 471 -23.89 -6.89 0.84
N GLU A 472 -22.75 -6.47 1.39
CA GLU A 472 -22.45 -5.04 1.54
C GLU A 472 -22.18 -4.39 0.17
N LYS A 473 -22.65 -3.15 -0.01
CA LYS A 473 -22.46 -2.37 -1.25
C LYS A 473 -21.17 -1.54 -1.17
N LYS A 474 -20.02 -2.21 -1.27
CA LYS A 474 -18.69 -1.59 -1.21
C LYS A 474 -17.88 -1.84 -2.48
N GLU A 475 -16.88 -1.00 -2.71
CA GLU A 475 -15.90 -1.14 -3.76
C GLU A 475 -14.52 -0.65 -3.33
N TRP A 476 -13.50 -0.93 -4.12
CA TRP A 476 -12.13 -0.52 -3.89
C TRP A 476 -11.96 0.98 -4.09
N VAL A 477 -11.68 1.71 -3.00
CA VAL A 477 -11.55 3.18 -3.03
C VAL A 477 -10.12 3.68 -2.83
N ALA A 478 -9.21 2.83 -2.33
CA ALA A 478 -7.84 3.27 -2.05
C ALA A 478 -7.16 3.75 -3.34
N ARG A 479 -6.60 4.95 -3.27
CA ARG A 479 -5.94 5.66 -4.36
C ARG A 479 -4.50 5.21 -4.51
N VAL A 480 -3.86 4.81 -3.40
CA VAL A 480 -2.44 4.46 -3.38
C VAL A 480 -2.15 3.18 -2.59
N ILE A 481 -1.08 2.50 -2.99
CA ILE A 481 -0.53 1.33 -2.29
C ILE A 481 0.97 1.59 -2.10
N PRO A 482 1.48 1.69 -0.86
CA PRO A 482 2.90 1.90 -0.63
C PRO A 482 3.72 0.66 -0.99
N SER A 483 4.95 0.88 -1.44
CA SER A 483 5.95 -0.15 -1.70
C SER A 483 7.19 0.13 -0.85
N VAL A 484 7.78 -0.92 -0.28
CA VAL A 484 8.96 -0.81 0.59
C VAL A 484 9.94 -1.93 0.27
N ALA A 485 11.19 -1.56 0.05
CA ALA A 485 12.32 -2.45 0.08
C ALA A 485 13.02 -2.30 1.43
N TYR A 486 13.07 -3.38 2.21
CA TYR A 486 13.67 -3.38 3.55
C TYR A 486 15.17 -3.67 3.49
N THR A 487 15.84 -3.11 2.48
CA THR A 487 17.30 -3.10 2.38
C THR A 487 17.90 -2.14 3.41
N ASP A 488 19.23 -2.00 3.40
CA ASP A 488 19.91 -1.00 4.24
C ASP A 488 20.73 -0.03 3.37
N PRO A 489 20.32 1.25 3.19
CA PRO A 489 19.08 1.85 3.70
C PRO A 489 17.81 1.25 3.08
N GLU A 490 16.68 1.47 3.74
CA GLU A 490 15.36 1.13 3.18
C GLU A 490 15.02 2.10 2.04
N ILE A 491 14.19 1.64 1.10
CA ILE A 491 13.61 2.49 0.05
C ILE A 491 12.10 2.29 0.09
N ALA A 492 11.36 3.36 0.35
CA ALA A 492 9.92 3.36 0.40
C ALA A 492 9.35 4.38 -0.59
N TRP A 493 8.25 4.06 -1.26
CA TRP A 493 7.55 5.00 -2.13
C TRP A 493 6.06 4.70 -2.20
N VAL A 494 5.28 5.73 -2.55
CA VAL A 494 3.82 5.65 -2.67
C VAL A 494 3.33 6.64 -3.73
N GLY A 495 2.23 6.31 -4.40
CA GLY A 495 1.65 7.16 -5.44
C GLY A 495 2.48 7.23 -6.71
N VAL A 496 2.41 8.37 -7.40
CA VAL A 496 3.07 8.62 -8.68
C VAL A 496 4.57 8.85 -8.47
N THR A 497 5.41 8.17 -9.26
CA THR A 497 6.86 8.44 -9.32
C THR A 497 7.18 9.51 -10.38
N GLU A 498 8.34 10.14 -10.33
CA GLU A 498 8.77 11.09 -11.38
C GLU A 498 8.85 10.39 -12.75
N THR A 499 9.32 9.14 -12.75
CA THR A 499 9.39 8.28 -13.94
C THR A 499 8.01 8.06 -14.55
N GLU A 500 7.01 7.73 -13.72
CA GLU A 500 5.63 7.59 -14.17
C GLU A 500 5.00 8.91 -14.61
N ALA A 501 5.24 10.00 -13.87
CA ALA A 501 4.74 11.33 -14.22
C ALA A 501 5.23 11.75 -15.60
N LYS A 502 6.52 11.56 -15.88
CA LYS A 502 7.12 11.81 -17.19
C LYS A 502 6.50 10.93 -18.28
N ALA A 503 6.32 9.64 -18.02
CA ALA A 503 5.72 8.71 -18.99
C ALA A 503 4.25 9.05 -19.31
N LYS A 504 3.51 9.57 -18.33
CA LYS A 504 2.09 9.97 -18.44
C LYS A 504 1.90 11.44 -18.87
N GLY A 505 2.97 12.22 -18.99
CA GLY A 505 2.91 13.64 -19.32
C GLY A 505 2.29 14.52 -18.23
N LEU A 506 2.37 14.09 -16.96
CA LEU A 506 1.87 14.85 -15.81
C LEU A 506 2.80 16.02 -15.49
N LYS A 507 2.22 17.18 -15.18
CA LYS A 507 2.96 18.34 -14.70
C LYS A 507 3.12 18.24 -13.19
N ILE A 508 4.36 18.11 -12.74
CA ILE A 508 4.66 17.85 -11.34
C ILE A 508 5.69 18.83 -10.77
N GLY A 509 5.45 19.22 -9.53
CA GLY A 509 6.40 19.86 -8.65
C GLY A 509 7.07 18.84 -7.75
N VAL A 510 8.35 19.07 -7.39
CA VAL A 510 9.10 18.16 -6.50
C VAL A 510 9.71 18.95 -5.36
N GLY A 511 9.34 18.57 -4.13
CA GLY A 511 9.99 18.98 -2.90
C GLY A 511 10.93 17.89 -2.40
N LYS A 512 12.19 18.21 -2.13
CA LYS A 512 13.18 17.21 -1.70
C LYS A 512 14.07 17.71 -0.57
N PHE A 513 14.01 17.03 0.56
CA PHE A 513 14.84 17.32 1.73
C PHE A 513 15.97 16.29 1.90
N PRO A 514 17.24 16.67 1.72
CA PRO A 514 18.38 15.76 1.92
C PRO A 514 18.63 15.50 3.40
N TRP A 515 18.81 14.22 3.78
CA TRP A 515 19.08 13.87 5.18
C TRP A 515 20.48 14.27 5.66
N ALA A 516 21.37 14.70 4.75
CA ALA A 516 22.59 15.43 5.10
C ALA A 516 22.32 16.72 5.89
N ALA A 517 21.12 17.30 5.79
CA ALA A 517 20.68 18.45 6.59
C ALA A 517 19.82 18.06 7.80
N SER A 518 19.52 16.77 8.03
CA SER A 518 18.79 16.32 9.21
C SER A 518 19.75 16.07 10.36
N ALA A 519 19.60 16.84 11.45
CA ALA A 519 20.35 16.61 12.68
C ALA A 519 20.12 15.19 13.24
N ARG A 520 18.89 14.65 13.12
CA ARG A 520 18.58 13.28 13.53
C ARG A 520 19.33 12.25 12.68
N ALA A 521 19.33 12.39 11.36
CA ALA A 521 20.02 11.44 10.48
C ALA A 521 21.54 11.49 10.68
N LEU A 522 22.11 12.68 10.89
CA LEU A 522 23.52 12.85 11.26
C LEU A 522 23.84 12.17 12.60
N GLY A 523 23.00 12.36 13.63
CA GLY A 523 23.17 11.72 14.93
C GLY A 523 23.07 10.18 14.89
N LEU A 524 22.38 9.62 13.89
CA LEU A 524 22.33 8.18 13.62
C LEU A 524 23.52 7.70 12.76
N GLY A 525 24.31 8.60 12.18
CA GLY A 525 25.35 8.26 11.20
C GLY A 525 24.80 7.80 9.85
N ARG A 526 23.53 8.12 9.54
CA ARG A 526 22.78 7.61 8.37
C ARG A 526 22.22 8.73 7.49
N SER A 527 23.09 9.63 7.07
CA SER A 527 22.73 10.86 6.32
C SER A 527 22.74 10.71 4.79
N GLU A 528 23.00 9.50 4.27
CA GLU A 528 23.03 9.23 2.82
C GLU A 528 21.66 9.33 2.12
N GLY A 529 20.59 9.40 2.92
CA GLY A 529 19.20 9.38 2.49
C GLY A 529 18.58 10.74 2.14
N PHE A 530 17.29 10.70 1.80
CA PHE A 530 16.45 11.89 1.61
C PHE A 530 14.96 11.54 1.62
N THR A 531 14.13 12.57 1.81
CA THR A 531 12.67 12.52 1.66
C THR A 531 12.25 13.37 0.46
N LYS A 532 11.44 12.80 -0.43
CA LYS A 532 10.97 13.42 -1.68
C LYS A 532 9.45 13.36 -1.77
N LEU A 533 8.81 14.50 -2.00
CA LEU A 533 7.38 14.66 -2.21
C LEU A 533 7.13 15.18 -3.64
N ILE A 534 6.10 14.65 -4.28
CA ILE A 534 5.70 14.96 -5.65
C ILE A 534 4.29 15.55 -5.61
N PHE A 535 4.16 16.77 -6.11
CA PHE A 535 2.93 17.55 -6.12
C PHE A 535 2.43 17.73 -7.54
N ASP A 536 1.11 17.71 -7.73
CA ASP A 536 0.49 18.14 -8.98
C ASP A 536 0.59 19.68 -9.08
N GLU A 537 1.14 20.21 -10.19
CA GLU A 537 1.37 21.67 -10.31
C GLU A 537 0.08 22.49 -10.38
N ALA A 538 -1.04 21.90 -10.80
CA ALA A 538 -2.30 22.63 -10.97
C ALA A 538 -3.08 22.73 -9.65
N THR A 539 -3.00 21.69 -8.83
CA THR A 539 -3.80 21.55 -7.60
C THR A 539 -2.99 21.64 -6.32
N HIS A 540 -1.65 21.65 -6.42
CA HIS A 540 -0.72 21.62 -5.27
C HIS A 540 -0.87 20.41 -4.35
N ARG A 541 -1.67 19.41 -4.75
CA ARG A 541 -1.90 18.19 -3.99
C ARG A 541 -0.72 17.27 -4.08
N VAL A 542 -0.37 16.62 -2.97
CA VAL A 542 0.59 15.51 -3.00
C VAL A 542 -0.02 14.35 -3.77
N ILE A 543 0.70 13.86 -4.78
CA ILE A 543 0.27 12.74 -5.64
C ILE A 543 1.26 11.58 -5.62
N GLY A 544 2.43 11.77 -5.02
CA GLY A 544 3.41 10.73 -4.83
C GLY A 544 4.52 11.17 -3.88
N ALA A 545 5.27 10.19 -3.38
CA ALA A 545 6.40 10.43 -2.53
C ALA A 545 7.36 9.25 -2.52
N GLY A 546 8.61 9.52 -2.15
CA GLY A 546 9.65 8.52 -1.97
C GLY A 546 10.61 8.91 -0.85
N ILE A 547 11.04 7.92 -0.08
CA ILE A 547 11.99 8.08 1.03
C ILE A 547 13.06 6.99 0.87
N VAL A 548 14.32 7.38 1.00
CA VAL A 548 15.44 6.44 1.12
C VAL A 548 16.23 6.77 2.38
N GLY A 549 16.41 5.78 3.25
CA GLY A 549 17.02 5.96 4.56
C GLY A 549 16.58 4.89 5.56
N VAL A 550 17.15 4.91 6.76
CA VAL A 550 16.67 4.03 7.85
C VAL A 550 15.23 4.42 8.24
N HIS A 551 14.39 3.42 8.52
CA HIS A 551 12.97 3.60 8.86
C HIS A 551 12.10 4.25 7.76
N ALA A 552 12.55 4.29 6.50
CA ALA A 552 11.77 4.86 5.40
C ALA A 552 10.40 4.18 5.25
N GLY A 553 10.32 2.86 5.50
CA GLY A 553 9.09 2.09 5.45
C GLY A 553 8.06 2.49 6.51
N ASP A 554 8.48 3.00 7.67
CA ASP A 554 7.57 3.49 8.71
C ASP A 554 7.05 4.90 8.34
N LEU A 555 7.92 5.75 7.81
CA LEU A 555 7.62 7.14 7.45
C LEU A 555 6.66 7.28 6.26
N ILE A 556 6.65 6.32 5.32
CA ILE A 556 5.83 6.41 4.10
C ILE A 556 4.31 6.39 4.38
N SER A 557 3.90 5.91 5.56
CA SER A 557 2.49 5.79 5.93
C SER A 557 1.79 7.13 6.04
N GLU A 558 2.48 8.16 6.53
CA GLU A 558 1.94 9.53 6.61
C GLU A 558 1.64 10.09 5.22
N LEU A 559 2.56 9.86 4.28
CA LEU A 559 2.42 10.30 2.89
C LEU A 559 1.33 9.54 2.14
N ALA A 560 1.15 8.25 2.44
CA ALA A 560 0.02 7.48 1.93
C ALA A 560 -1.31 8.09 2.40
N LEU A 561 -1.42 8.42 3.69
CA LEU A 561 -2.60 9.09 4.24
C LEU A 561 -2.81 10.48 3.61
N ALA A 562 -1.76 11.28 3.47
CA ALA A 562 -1.85 12.61 2.86
C ALA A 562 -2.41 12.57 1.43
N ILE A 563 -2.00 11.58 0.62
CA ILE A 563 -2.53 11.38 -0.73
C ILE A 563 -4.01 10.94 -0.70
N GLU A 564 -4.38 10.04 0.21
CA GLU A 564 -5.78 9.61 0.38
C GLU A 564 -6.68 10.79 0.77
N MET A 565 -6.22 11.66 1.67
CA MET A 565 -6.93 12.87 2.10
C MET A 565 -6.89 13.99 1.06
N GLY A 566 -6.00 13.89 0.06
CA GLY A 566 -5.82 14.90 -0.97
C GLY A 566 -5.19 16.19 -0.43
N CYS A 567 -4.31 16.07 0.56
CA CYS A 567 -3.59 17.20 1.16
C CYS A 567 -2.75 17.97 0.12
N GLU A 568 -2.66 19.27 0.34
CA GLU A 568 -1.77 20.17 -0.39
C GLU A 568 -0.42 20.31 0.34
N ALA A 569 0.58 20.90 -0.33
CA ALA A 569 1.90 21.10 0.26
C ALA A 569 1.85 21.89 1.58
N ALA A 570 0.99 22.91 1.65
CA ALA A 570 0.81 23.72 2.86
C ALA A 570 0.23 22.92 4.05
N ASP A 571 -0.68 21.96 3.82
CA ASP A 571 -1.23 21.11 4.89
C ASP A 571 -0.11 20.32 5.58
N ILE A 572 0.81 19.78 4.78
CA ILE A 572 1.95 18.99 5.25
C ILE A 572 2.99 19.91 5.90
N GLY A 573 3.36 21.01 5.25
CA GLY A 573 4.38 21.95 5.73
C GLY A 573 3.98 22.68 7.02
N HIS A 574 2.70 23.01 7.21
CA HIS A 574 2.22 23.67 8.43
C HIS A 574 1.96 22.69 9.59
N THR A 575 1.91 21.39 9.32
CA THR A 575 1.78 20.39 10.39
C THR A 575 3.08 20.38 11.20
N ILE A 576 2.98 20.64 12.51
CA ILE A 576 4.13 20.64 13.41
C ILE A 576 4.60 19.20 13.63
N HIS A 577 5.70 18.82 12.97
CA HIS A 577 6.35 17.53 13.17
C HIS A 577 7.27 17.59 14.40
N PRO A 578 7.42 16.49 15.15
CA PRO A 578 8.33 16.45 16.30
C PRO A 578 9.80 16.61 15.89
N HIS A 579 10.57 17.36 16.66
CA HIS A 579 12.00 17.60 16.46
C HIS A 579 12.84 17.15 17.68
N PRO A 580 14.01 16.50 17.50
CA PRO A 580 14.60 16.05 16.24
C PRO A 580 14.12 14.62 15.86
N THR A 581 13.57 14.44 14.66
CA THR A 581 13.12 13.14 14.13
C THR A 581 13.51 12.95 12.66
N LEU A 582 13.30 11.74 12.13
CA LEU A 582 13.35 11.52 10.69
C LEU A 582 12.03 11.94 10.02
N SER A 583 10.90 11.85 10.76
CA SER A 583 9.57 12.22 10.27
C SER A 583 9.44 13.68 9.88
N GLU A 584 10.11 14.61 10.58
CA GLU A 584 10.06 16.04 10.21
C GLU A 584 10.61 16.33 8.79
N SER A 585 11.39 15.42 8.21
CA SER A 585 11.82 15.55 6.81
C SER A 585 10.66 15.52 5.81
N VAL A 586 9.47 15.05 6.20
CA VAL A 586 8.24 15.08 5.40
C VAL A 586 7.74 16.53 5.27
N ALA A 587 7.50 17.24 6.39
CA ALA A 587 7.21 18.67 6.38
C ALA A 587 8.30 19.47 5.67
N MET A 588 9.57 19.23 5.99
CA MET A 588 10.66 19.99 5.38
C MET A 588 10.74 19.78 3.86
N ALA A 589 10.38 18.61 3.34
CA ALA A 589 10.29 18.39 1.90
C ALA A 589 9.11 19.17 1.28
N ALA A 590 7.99 19.32 1.98
CA ALA A 590 6.89 20.19 1.55
C ALA A 590 7.29 21.68 1.61
N GLU A 591 7.97 22.12 2.67
CA GLU A 591 8.50 23.48 2.78
C GLU A 591 9.55 23.82 1.71
N VAL A 592 10.35 22.83 1.28
CA VAL A 592 11.25 22.97 0.13
C VAL A 592 10.47 23.29 -1.15
N TYR A 593 9.30 22.67 -1.35
CA TYR A 593 8.44 22.95 -2.49
C TYR A 593 7.77 24.32 -2.39
N GLU A 594 7.23 24.67 -1.22
CA GLU A 594 6.58 25.96 -0.94
C GLU A 594 7.58 27.14 -0.89
N GLY A 595 8.88 26.86 -0.72
CA GLY A 595 9.92 27.87 -0.59
C GLY A 595 9.91 28.58 0.77
N THR A 596 9.42 27.88 1.81
CA THR A 596 9.36 28.35 3.20
C THR A 596 10.44 27.74 4.10
N ILE A 597 11.18 26.74 3.61
CA ILE A 597 12.21 26.03 4.37
C ILE A 597 13.29 26.98 4.90
N THR A 598 13.59 26.86 6.19
CA THR A 598 14.65 27.64 6.86
C THR A 598 15.93 26.85 7.12
N ASP A 599 15.84 25.52 7.12
CA ASP A 599 16.95 24.61 7.43
C ASP A 599 17.85 24.35 6.21
N LEU A 600 17.45 24.87 5.04
CA LEU A 600 18.21 24.83 3.80
C LEU A 600 18.21 26.22 3.16
N TYR A 601 19.37 26.62 2.62
CA TYR A 601 19.41 27.79 1.76
C TYR A 601 19.07 27.42 0.32
N ILE A 602 17.85 27.78 -0.12
CA ILE A 602 17.39 27.59 -1.49
C ILE A 602 17.10 28.98 -2.09
N PRO A 603 17.95 29.49 -3.01
CA PRO A 603 17.68 30.75 -3.68
C PRO A 603 16.35 30.67 -4.43
N LYS A 604 15.47 31.66 -4.26
CA LYS A 604 14.27 31.77 -5.09
C LYS A 604 14.69 31.75 -6.57
N LYS A 605 14.14 30.81 -7.36
CA LYS A 605 14.28 30.86 -8.81
C LYS A 605 13.76 32.22 -9.25
N LYS A 606 14.58 33.00 -9.98
CA LYS A 606 14.13 34.26 -10.57
C LYS A 606 12.91 33.95 -11.43
N ALA A 607 11.80 34.64 -11.14
CA ALA A 607 10.56 34.54 -11.89
C ALA A 607 10.76 34.89 -13.37
#